data_AF-A0AAV5YN98-F1
#
_entry.id   AF-A0AAV5YN98-F1
#
_cell.length_a   1.000
_cell.length_b   1.000
_cell.length_c   1.000
_cell.angle_alpha   90.00
_cell.angle_beta   90.00
_cell.angle_gamma   90.00
#
_symmetry.space_group_name_H-M   'P 1'
#
loop_
_entity.id
_entity.type
_entity.pdbx_description
1 polymer ?
#
loop_
_entity_poly.entity_id
_entity_poly.type
_entity_poly.pdbx_seq_one_letter_code
_entity_poly.pdbx_strand_id
1 'polypeptide(L)'
;MSPLAGAFLTVHTPRYCTLEAAFEGKLASEAFRPVREGLVAQGEVVEQARLDVTVINSCHLITTFPTVVDGTPRHRGVLTAQEAPEIIHGVGYDYPGDYDLAARLIAGGKAAG
;
A
#
# COMPACT_ATOMS: atom_id res chain seq x y z
N MET A 1 0.22 -10.55 -22.55
CA MET A 1 0.44 -9.74 -21.33
C MET A 1 -0.89 -9.10 -21.00
N SER A 2 -1.40 -9.30 -19.78
CA SER A 2 -2.58 -8.54 -19.34
C SER A 2 -2.13 -7.07 -19.19
N PRO A 3 -2.86 -6.09 -19.75
CA PRO A 3 -2.46 -4.68 -19.69
C PRO A 3 -2.54 -4.13 -18.26
N LEU A 4 -1.85 -3.01 -18.03
CA LEU A 4 -2.05 -2.18 -16.85
C LEU A 4 -3.52 -1.74 -16.80
N ALA A 5 -4.27 -2.21 -15.79
CA ALA A 5 -5.70 -1.96 -15.67
C ALA A 5 -6.04 -0.60 -15.06
N GLY A 6 -5.12 0.00 -14.30
CA GLY A 6 -5.30 1.30 -13.68
C GLY A 6 -4.05 1.79 -12.95
N ALA A 7 -4.02 3.08 -12.66
CA ALA A 7 -2.98 3.71 -11.85
C ALA A 7 -3.63 4.65 -10.84
N PHE A 8 -3.15 4.57 -9.59
CA PHE A 8 -3.77 5.22 -8.44
C PHE A 8 -2.71 5.97 -7.66
N LEU A 9 -2.96 7.24 -7.36
CA LEU A 9 -2.20 7.99 -6.37
C LEU A 9 -2.99 7.94 -5.05
N THR A 10 -2.33 7.53 -3.98
CA THR A 10 -2.95 7.36 -2.66
C THR A 10 -2.03 7.89 -1.57
N VAL A 11 -2.61 8.35 -0.46
CA VAL A 11 -1.86 8.86 0.70
C VAL A 11 -1.69 7.75 1.73
N HIS A 12 -0.50 7.62 2.33
CA HIS A 12 -0.20 6.63 3.36
C HIS A 12 -0.24 7.22 4.78
N THR A 13 -1.01 8.29 4.99
CA THR A 13 -1.03 8.96 6.30
C THR A 13 -1.51 8.00 7.39
N PRO A 14 -0.83 7.95 8.55
CA PRO A 14 -1.19 7.06 9.65
C PRO A 14 -2.64 7.14 10.12
N ARG A 15 -3.28 8.29 9.90
CA ARG A 15 -4.65 8.60 10.32
C ARG A 15 -5.71 7.74 9.64
N TYR A 16 -5.40 7.10 8.52
CA TYR A 16 -6.32 6.24 7.76
C TYR A 16 -5.85 4.79 7.69
N CYS A 17 -4.97 4.37 8.61
CA CYS A 17 -4.37 3.04 8.59
C CYS A 17 -5.41 1.90 8.65
N THR A 18 -6.52 2.10 9.36
CA THR A 18 -7.65 1.15 9.40
C THR A 18 -8.97 1.90 9.17
N LEU A 19 -10.03 1.17 8.82
CA LEU A 19 -11.37 1.77 8.73
C LEU A 19 -11.80 2.31 10.09
N GLU A 20 -11.54 1.60 11.18
CA GLU A 20 -11.78 2.11 12.54
C GLU A 20 -11.02 3.43 12.75
N ALA A 21 -9.72 3.47 12.46
CA ALA A 21 -8.92 4.69 12.60
C ALA A 21 -9.46 5.85 11.73
N ALA A 22 -9.94 5.54 10.52
CA ALA A 22 -10.50 6.52 9.60
C ALA A 22 -11.86 7.10 10.04
N PHE A 23 -12.63 6.37 10.85
CA PHE A 23 -14.02 6.70 11.17
C PHE A 23 -14.33 6.94 12.67
N GLU A 24 -13.47 6.52 13.62
CA GLU A 24 -13.64 6.69 15.07
C GLU A 24 -13.41 8.14 15.58
N GLY A 25 -13.70 9.16 14.77
CA GLY A 25 -13.53 10.56 15.18
C GLY A 25 -12.08 11.00 15.40
N LYS A 26 -11.10 10.21 14.94
CA LYS A 26 -9.65 10.50 15.01
C LYS A 26 -9.15 11.41 13.88
N LEU A 27 -10.06 11.95 13.08
CA LEU A 27 -9.76 13.02 12.12
C LEU A 27 -9.17 14.21 12.88
N ALA A 28 -7.97 14.64 12.48
CA ALA A 28 -7.30 15.78 13.12
C ALA A 28 -8.10 17.08 12.95
N SER A 29 -8.84 17.16 11.85
CA SER A 29 -9.69 18.28 11.45
C SER A 29 -10.72 17.78 10.45
N GLU A 30 -11.90 18.38 10.47
CA GLU A 30 -12.95 18.15 9.47
C GLU A 30 -12.49 18.45 8.03
N ALA A 31 -11.47 19.29 7.87
CA ALA A 31 -10.85 19.55 6.56
C ALA A 31 -10.25 18.30 5.90
N PHE A 32 -9.97 17.24 6.67
CA PHE A 32 -9.43 15.98 6.18
C PHE A 32 -10.51 14.99 5.72
N ARG A 33 -11.78 15.24 6.04
CA ARG A 33 -12.91 14.38 5.67
C ARG A 33 -12.96 14.06 4.16
N PRO A 34 -12.74 15.01 3.23
CA PRO A 34 -12.77 14.69 1.80
C PRO A 34 -11.66 13.73 1.37
N VAL A 35 -10.48 13.77 2.02
CA VAL A 35 -9.38 12.83 1.72
C VAL A 35 -9.77 11.42 2.12
N ARG A 36 -10.34 11.26 3.34
CA ARG A 36 -10.85 9.96 3.80
C ARG A 36 -11.91 9.41 2.84
N GLU A 37 -12.87 10.22 2.45
CA GLU A 37 -13.95 9.81 1.54
C GLU A 37 -13.42 9.44 0.16
N GLY A 38 -12.43 10.19 -0.34
CA GLY A 38 -11.73 9.86 -1.58
C GLY A 38 -10.98 8.52 -1.51
N LEU A 39 -10.33 8.19 -0.38
CA LEU A 39 -9.68 6.90 -0.18
C LEU A 39 -10.67 5.74 -0.18
N VAL A 40 -11.83 5.90 0.44
CA VAL A 40 -12.89 4.88 0.44
C VAL A 40 -13.42 4.66 -0.97
N ALA A 41 -13.77 5.74 -1.68
CA ALA A 41 -14.23 5.65 -3.06
C ALA A 41 -13.17 5.04 -4.00
N GLN A 42 -11.89 5.35 -3.80
CA GLN A 42 -10.79 4.72 -4.53
C GLN A 42 -10.71 3.21 -4.23
N GLY A 43 -10.89 2.81 -2.98
CA GLY A 43 -10.95 1.40 -2.56
C GLY A 43 -12.06 0.63 -3.26
N GLU A 44 -13.26 1.21 -3.37
CA GLU A 44 -14.39 0.61 -4.09
C GLU A 44 -14.07 0.39 -5.58
N VAL A 45 -13.39 1.34 -6.22
CA VAL A 45 -12.95 1.19 -7.62
C VAL A 45 -11.93 0.06 -7.77
N VAL A 46 -10.95 -0.03 -6.86
CA VAL A 46 -9.93 -1.09 -6.86
C VAL A 46 -10.58 -2.47 -6.65
N GLU A 47 -11.55 -2.57 -5.74
CA GLU A 47 -12.29 -3.79 -5.47
C GLU A 47 -13.10 -4.26 -6.70
N GLN A 48 -13.83 -3.33 -7.33
CA GLN A 48 -14.63 -3.62 -8.52
C GLN A 48 -13.79 -4.00 -9.74
N ALA A 49 -12.56 -3.50 -9.83
CA ALA A 49 -11.64 -3.84 -10.92
C ALA A 49 -11.17 -5.30 -10.90
N ARG A 50 -11.35 -6.02 -9.77
CA ARG A 50 -10.98 -7.45 -9.61
C ARG A 50 -9.55 -7.74 -10.10
N LEU A 51 -8.62 -6.89 -9.70
CA LEU A 51 -7.21 -6.99 -10.11
C LEU A 51 -6.61 -8.31 -9.63
N ASP A 52 -5.80 -8.94 -10.48
CA ASP A 52 -5.02 -10.13 -10.08
C ASP A 52 -3.92 -9.75 -9.09
N VAL A 53 -3.36 -8.54 -9.23
CA VAL A 53 -2.23 -8.05 -8.45
C VAL A 53 -2.20 -6.53 -8.42
N THR A 54 -1.71 -5.98 -7.31
CA THR A 54 -1.39 -4.54 -7.16
C THR A 54 0.11 -4.39 -6.94
N VAL A 55 0.76 -3.55 -7.74
CA VAL A 55 2.17 -3.17 -7.54
C VAL A 55 2.19 -1.85 -6.76
N ILE A 56 2.82 -1.83 -5.59
CA ILE A 56 2.89 -0.66 -4.70
C ILE A 56 4.29 -0.06 -4.76
N ASN A 57 4.38 1.22 -5.12
CA ASN A 57 5.58 2.03 -4.90
C ASN A 57 5.42 2.77 -3.56
N SER A 58 6.19 2.36 -2.56
CA SER A 58 6.09 2.91 -1.21
C SER A 58 7.27 3.82 -0.90
N CYS A 59 6.99 5.00 -0.31
CA CYS A 59 8.02 5.89 0.21
C CYS A 59 8.72 5.35 1.47
N HIS A 60 8.19 4.28 2.10
CA HIS A 60 8.77 3.68 3.30
C HIS A 60 9.60 2.42 3.03
N LEU A 61 9.66 1.93 1.77
CA LEU A 61 10.64 0.91 1.37
C LEU A 61 11.90 1.61 0.85
N ILE A 62 12.75 2.03 1.78
CA ILE A 62 13.91 2.88 1.46
C ILE A 62 15.12 2.02 1.13
N THR A 63 15.74 2.26 -0.03
CA THR A 63 16.95 1.56 -0.48
C THR A 63 17.92 2.53 -1.13
N THR A 64 19.22 2.38 -0.83
CA THR A 64 20.23 3.33 -1.31
C THR A 64 20.85 2.95 -2.66
N PHE A 65 21.14 1.66 -2.87
CA PHE A 65 21.93 1.23 -4.02
C PHE A 65 21.12 0.45 -5.06
N PRO A 66 20.53 -0.71 -4.75
CA PRO A 66 19.67 -1.39 -5.70
C PRO A 66 18.25 -0.82 -5.68
N THR A 67 17.56 -0.90 -6.82
CA THR A 67 16.10 -1.00 -6.82
C THR A 67 15.71 -2.34 -6.20
N VAL A 68 14.90 -2.32 -5.15
CA VAL A 68 14.39 -3.53 -4.50
C VAL A 68 12.91 -3.67 -4.81
N VAL A 69 12.51 -4.89 -5.10
CA VAL A 69 11.10 -5.31 -5.18
C VAL A 69 10.92 -6.40 -4.14
N ASP A 70 9.99 -6.19 -3.21
CA ASP A 70 9.61 -7.21 -2.25
C ASP A 70 8.67 -8.22 -2.92
N GLY A 71 9.10 -9.48 -2.96
CA GLY A 71 8.36 -10.61 -3.53
C GLY A 71 8.07 -11.69 -2.50
N THR A 72 8.05 -11.35 -1.21
CA THR A 72 7.75 -12.31 -0.13
C THR A 72 6.41 -13.01 -0.41
N PRO A 73 6.33 -14.36 -0.47
CA PRO A 73 5.10 -15.05 -0.89
C PRO A 73 3.85 -14.76 -0.03
N ARG A 74 4.07 -14.37 1.23
CA ARG A 74 3.01 -13.95 2.15
C ARG A 74 3.55 -12.93 3.13
N HIS A 75 3.01 -11.72 3.09
CA HIS A 75 3.36 -10.64 4.01
C HIS A 75 2.46 -10.74 5.24
N ARG A 76 3.02 -11.20 6.36
CA ARG A 76 2.26 -11.30 7.62
C ARG A 76 3.06 -10.78 8.80
N GLY A 77 2.37 -10.15 9.73
CA GLY A 77 2.96 -9.65 10.96
C GLY A 77 2.06 -8.72 11.72
N VAL A 78 2.66 -7.98 12.64
CA VAL A 78 2.01 -6.91 13.40
C VAL A 78 2.86 -5.65 13.24
N LEU A 79 2.26 -4.61 12.69
CA LEU A 79 2.90 -3.32 12.42
C LEU A 79 2.74 -2.38 13.61
N THR A 80 3.86 -1.78 14.00
CA THR A 80 3.90 -0.53 14.76
C THR A 80 4.72 0.46 13.95
N ALA A 81 4.17 1.64 13.65
CA ALA A 81 4.87 2.63 12.83
C ALA A 81 6.02 3.24 13.62
N GLN A 82 7.15 3.44 12.95
CA GLN A 82 8.32 4.07 13.56
C GLN A 82 8.11 5.57 13.81
N GLU A 83 7.43 6.27 12.91
CA GLU A 83 7.27 7.73 12.95
C GLU A 83 6.11 8.20 13.82
N ALA A 84 5.09 7.36 14.00
CA ALA A 84 3.89 7.66 14.77
C ALA A 84 3.35 6.41 15.50
N PRO A 85 4.16 5.79 16.39
CA PRO A 85 3.78 4.56 17.10
C PRO A 85 2.55 4.74 17.98
N GLU A 86 2.25 5.95 18.44
CA GLU A 86 1.04 6.30 19.19
C GLU A 86 -0.23 6.29 18.35
N ILE A 87 -0.11 6.33 17.01
CA ILE A 87 -1.23 6.31 16.06
C ILE A 87 -1.36 4.93 15.42
N ILE A 88 -0.26 4.34 14.97
CA ILE A 88 -0.22 2.99 14.41
C ILE A 88 0.62 2.11 15.33
N HIS A 89 -0.06 1.26 16.07
CA HIS A 89 0.56 0.17 16.82
C HIS A 89 -0.35 -1.05 16.83
N GLY A 90 0.26 -2.23 16.85
CA GLY A 90 -0.49 -3.48 16.99
C GLY A 90 -1.36 -3.83 15.77
N VAL A 91 -1.09 -3.25 14.59
CA VAL A 91 -1.90 -3.47 13.39
C VAL A 91 -1.48 -4.79 12.75
N GLY A 92 -2.28 -5.83 12.94
CA GLY A 92 -2.10 -7.12 12.27
C GLY A 92 -2.29 -6.99 10.75
N TYR A 93 -1.46 -7.67 9.98
CA TYR A 93 -1.62 -7.77 8.53
C TYR A 93 -1.32 -9.19 8.06
N ASP A 94 -1.99 -9.60 6.98
CA ASP A 94 -1.78 -10.87 6.31
C ASP A 94 -2.24 -10.78 4.85
N TYR A 95 -1.29 -10.56 3.95
CA TYR A 95 -1.54 -10.34 2.52
C TYR A 95 -0.72 -11.32 1.65
N PRO A 96 -1.28 -11.83 0.54
CA PRO A 96 -0.50 -12.61 -0.42
C PRO A 96 0.53 -11.71 -1.11
N GLY A 97 1.69 -12.28 -1.44
CA GLY A 97 2.64 -11.68 -2.36
C GLY A 97 2.77 -12.49 -3.64
N ASP A 98 3.48 -11.94 -4.63
CA ASP A 98 3.74 -12.58 -5.92
C ASP A 98 5.24 -12.55 -6.24
N TYR A 99 5.93 -13.63 -5.87
CA TYR A 99 7.36 -13.77 -6.09
C TYR A 99 7.72 -13.78 -7.58
N ASP A 100 6.92 -14.46 -8.40
CA ASP A 100 7.21 -14.64 -9.83
C ASP A 100 7.09 -13.31 -10.57
N LEU A 101 6.06 -12.51 -10.24
CA LEU A 101 5.95 -11.15 -10.77
C LEU A 101 7.11 -10.27 -10.30
N ALA A 102 7.46 -10.30 -9.01
CA ALA A 102 8.58 -9.52 -8.47
C ALA A 102 9.90 -9.86 -9.17
N ALA A 103 10.19 -11.15 -9.37
CA ALA A 103 11.38 -11.61 -10.08
C ALA A 103 11.40 -11.10 -11.54
N ARG A 104 10.24 -11.11 -12.21
CA ARG A 104 10.11 -10.58 -13.59
C ARG A 104 10.30 -9.07 -13.66
N LEU A 105 9.84 -8.31 -12.66
CA LEU A 105 10.07 -6.86 -12.58
C LEU A 105 11.57 -6.55 -12.44
N ILE A 106 12.28 -7.27 -11.57
CA ILE A 106 13.73 -7.12 -11.42
C ILE A 106 14.47 -7.49 -12.72
N ALA A 107 14.10 -8.61 -13.36
CA ALA A 107 14.70 -9.02 -14.62
C ALA A 107 14.47 -7.98 -15.72
N GLY A 108 13.25 -7.43 -15.80
CA GLY A 108 12.90 -6.36 -16.74
C GLY A 108 13.70 -5.09 -16.50
N GLY A 109 13.84 -4.67 -15.24
CA GLY A 109 14.67 -3.51 -14.86
C GLY A 109 16.13 -3.70 -15.27
N LYS A 110 16.75 -4.84 -14.94
CA LYS A 110 18.13 -5.15 -15.33
C LYS A 110 18.36 -5.13 -16.84
N ALA A 111 17.37 -5.56 -17.62
CA ALA A 111 17.46 -5.55 -19.08
C ALA A 111 17.34 -4.13 -19.67
N ALA A 112 16.75 -3.19 -18.95
CA ALA A 112 16.53 -1.81 -19.40
C ALA A 112 17.72 -0.86 -19.10
N GLY A 113 18.66 -1.27 -18.25
CA GLY A 113 19.81 -0.45 -17.81
C GLY A 113 19.55 0.21 -16.46
#